data_AF-A0A379UXK5-F1
#
_entry.id   AF-A0A379UXK5-F1
#
_cell.length_a   1.000
_cell.length_b   1.000
_cell.length_c   1.000
_cell.angle_alpha   90.00
_cell.angle_beta   90.00
_cell.angle_gamma   90.00
#
_symmetry.space_group_name_H-M   'P 1'
#
loop_
_entity.id
_entity.type
_entity.pdbx_description
1 polymer ?
#
loop_
_entity_poly.entity_id
_entity_poly.type
_entity_poly.pdbx_seq_one_letter_code
_entity_poly.pdbx_strand_id
1 'polypeptide(L)'
;MEPLRDTRNRLLNGWQLSKLYTFEVAARHQSFALAADELSLSPSAVSHRINQLEAELGIQLFVRSHRKVELTHEGKRVFWALKSSLDTLNQEILDIKNQELSGTLTVYSRPSIAQCWLVPALGDFTRRYPSISLTMLTGNDNVNLQRAGIDLAIYFDDAPSAQLTHHFLMDEAILPVCSPDYARRFALQDNLNNPAATVRSYTTDRRGVTILAPMSGTVGRSILQ
;
A
#
# COMPACT_ATOMS: atom_id res chain seq x y z
N MET A 1 -25.68 43.11 22.11
CA MET A 1 -25.81 42.80 20.67
C MET A 1 -24.51 42.10 20.30
N GLU A 2 -24.51 40.76 20.43
CA GLU A 2 -23.31 39.92 20.34
C GLU A 2 -23.38 39.13 19.04
N PRO A 3 -22.50 39.34 18.04
CA PRO A 3 -22.57 38.57 16.83
C PRO A 3 -21.90 37.21 17.05
N LEU A 4 -22.76 36.22 17.24
CA LEU A 4 -22.73 34.86 16.67
C LEU A 4 -21.35 34.36 16.21
N ARG A 5 -20.83 33.38 16.97
CA ARG A 5 -19.79 32.43 16.56
C ARG A 5 -20.08 31.88 15.16
N ASP A 6 -19.37 32.39 14.16
CA ASP A 6 -19.38 31.86 12.80
C ASP A 6 -18.58 30.55 12.79
N THR A 7 -19.29 29.45 13.08
CA THR A 7 -18.80 28.07 12.99
C THR A 7 -18.74 27.62 11.53
N ARG A 8 -18.17 28.44 10.64
CA ARG A 8 -17.91 28.07 9.25
C ARG A 8 -16.56 27.38 9.17
N ASN A 9 -16.61 26.05 9.06
CA ASN A 9 -15.77 25.25 8.16
C ASN A 9 -14.42 25.88 7.78
N ARG A 10 -13.56 26.14 8.77
CA ARG A 10 -12.21 26.68 8.53
C ARG A 10 -11.34 25.51 8.11
N LEU A 11 -11.13 25.40 6.80
CA LEU A 11 -10.00 24.68 6.20
C LEU A 11 -8.74 24.98 7.04
N LEU A 12 -7.89 23.97 7.27
CA LEU A 12 -6.67 24.08 8.08
C LEU A 12 -5.87 25.34 7.69
N ASN A 13 -5.66 26.25 8.65
CA ASN A 13 -4.91 27.48 8.41
C ASN A 13 -3.39 27.19 8.42
N GLY A 14 -2.58 28.02 7.75
CA GLY A 14 -1.12 27.79 7.64
C GLY A 14 -0.39 27.60 8.98
N TRP A 15 -0.82 28.31 10.03
CA TRP A 15 -0.30 28.16 11.39
C TRP A 15 -0.68 26.82 12.05
N GLN A 16 -1.83 26.25 11.68
CA GLN A 16 -2.27 24.94 12.16
C GLN A 16 -1.47 23.83 11.47
N LEU A 17 -1.06 24.01 10.21
CA LEU A 17 -0.25 23.04 9.48
C LEU A 17 1.14 22.85 10.11
N SER A 18 1.80 23.93 10.53
CA SER A 18 3.10 23.85 11.22
C SER A 18 3.00 23.08 12.56
N LYS A 19 1.89 23.27 13.28
CA LYS A 19 1.63 22.54 14.53
C LYS A 19 1.25 21.09 14.28
N LEU A 20 0.49 20.81 13.22
CA LEU A 20 0.18 19.45 12.78
C LEU A 20 1.46 18.69 12.43
N TYR A 21 2.42 19.32 11.76
CA TYR A 21 3.73 18.71 11.53
C TYR A 21 4.47 18.40 12.85
N THR A 22 4.43 19.34 13.81
CA THR A 22 5.00 19.09 15.16
C THR A 22 4.30 17.90 15.84
N PHE A 23 2.98 17.76 15.66
CA PHE A 23 2.19 16.63 16.14
C PHE A 23 2.58 15.31 15.46
N GLU A 24 2.76 15.28 14.14
CA GLU A 24 3.19 14.09 13.41
C GLU A 24 4.49 13.51 13.97
N VAL A 25 5.52 14.37 14.12
CA VAL A 25 6.82 13.95 14.63
C VAL A 25 6.73 13.45 16.08
N ALA A 26 5.99 14.16 16.93
CA ALA A 26 5.74 13.74 18.31
C ALA A 26 4.98 12.42 18.42
N ALA A 27 4.01 12.20 17.53
CA ALA A 27 3.21 10.99 17.46
C ALA A 27 4.04 9.79 16.99
N ARG A 28 4.93 9.97 16.01
CA ARG A 28 5.83 8.94 15.50
C ARG A 28 6.81 8.45 16.56
N HIS A 29 7.41 9.37 17.32
CA HIS A 29 8.35 9.03 18.39
C HIS A 29 7.70 8.61 19.70
N GLN A 30 6.41 8.94 19.89
CA GLN A 30 5.72 8.82 21.18
C GLN A 30 6.52 9.44 22.35
N SER A 31 7.29 10.50 22.05
CA SER A 31 8.21 11.16 22.96
C SER A 31 8.43 12.60 22.53
N PHE A 32 8.13 13.55 23.43
CA PHE A 32 8.38 14.97 23.17
C PHE A 32 9.87 15.32 23.19
N ALA A 33 10.70 14.55 23.89
CA ALA A 33 12.14 14.77 23.90
C ALA A 33 12.78 14.41 22.55
N LEU A 34 12.44 13.24 22.01
CA LEU A 34 12.94 12.79 20.70
C LEU A 34 12.39 13.67 19.57
N ALA A 35 11.12 14.06 19.64
CA ALA A 35 10.54 14.97 18.67
C ALA A 35 11.16 16.37 18.72
N ALA A 36 11.54 16.84 19.90
CA ALA A 36 12.23 18.13 20.06
C ALA A 36 13.62 18.10 19.42
N ASP A 37 14.36 17.01 19.61
CA ASP A 37 15.67 16.79 18.97
C ASP A 37 15.55 16.86 17.44
N GLU A 38 14.60 16.11 16.86
CA GLU A 38 14.39 16.11 15.40
C GLU A 38 13.95 17.48 14.85
N LEU A 39 13.08 18.18 15.57
CA LEU A 39 12.57 19.49 15.14
C LEU A 39 13.53 20.64 15.46
N SER A 40 14.68 20.37 16.10
CA SER A 40 15.61 21.40 16.61
C SER A 40 14.90 22.41 17.52
N LEU A 41 14.03 21.92 18.41
CA LEU A 41 13.26 22.69 19.39
C LEU A 41 13.58 22.22 20.81
N SER A 42 13.12 22.97 21.81
CA SER A 42 13.10 22.46 23.18
C SER A 42 11.88 21.54 23.42
N PRO A 43 11.97 20.54 24.32
CA PRO A 43 10.81 19.73 24.71
C PRO A 43 9.64 20.56 25.23
N SER A 44 9.92 21.70 25.89
CA SER A 44 8.90 22.66 26.32
C SER A 44 8.20 23.34 25.15
N ALA A 45 8.92 23.69 24.09
CA ALA A 45 8.35 24.29 22.88
C ALA A 45 7.46 23.30 22.11
N VAL A 46 7.89 22.05 21.97
CA VAL A 46 7.07 20.97 21.37
C VAL A 46 5.78 20.79 22.18
N SER A 47 5.89 20.60 23.50
CA SER A 47 4.72 20.49 24.37
C SER A 47 3.77 21.68 24.24
N HIS A 48 4.30 22.91 24.21
CA HIS A 48 3.48 24.12 24.04
C HIS A 48 2.74 24.15 22.70
N ARG A 49 3.42 23.82 21.58
CA ARG A 49 2.79 23.75 20.25
C ARG A 49 1.67 22.70 20.18
N ILE A 50 1.88 21.54 20.80
CA ILE A 50 0.85 20.50 20.90
C ILE A 50 -0.35 20.96 21.73
N ASN A 51 -0.12 21.54 22.90
CA ASN A 51 -1.20 22.10 23.73
C ASN A 51 -2.05 23.12 22.96
N GLN A 52 -1.38 24.01 22.21
CA GLN A 52 -2.06 25.02 21.42
C GLN A 52 -2.86 24.41 20.27
N LEU A 53 -2.33 23.37 19.62
CA LEU A 53 -3.06 22.62 18.58
C LEU A 53 -4.29 21.93 19.14
N GLU A 54 -4.16 21.24 20.28
CA GLU A 54 -5.28 20.57 20.95
C GLU A 54 -6.38 21.57 21.34
N ALA A 55 -6.00 22.75 21.84
CA ALA A 55 -6.93 23.82 22.17
C ALA A 55 -7.63 24.42 20.94
N GLU A 56 -6.90 24.60 19.83
CA GLU A 56 -7.45 25.14 18.58
C GLU A 56 -8.39 24.16 17.87
N LEU A 57 -8.09 22.86 17.94
CA LEU A 57 -8.92 21.81 17.37
C LEU A 57 -10.08 21.41 18.29
N GLY A 58 -9.97 21.67 19.59
CA GLY A 58 -10.90 21.17 20.61
C GLY A 58 -10.83 19.66 20.78
N ILE A 59 -9.71 19.04 20.39
CA ILE A 59 -9.50 17.58 20.42
C ILE A 59 -8.21 17.29 21.20
N GLN A 60 -8.30 16.40 22.17
CA GLN A 60 -7.12 15.90 22.88
C GLN A 60 -6.47 14.79 22.04
N LEU A 61 -5.21 14.99 21.65
CA LEU A 61 -4.47 14.10 20.75
C LEU A 61 -3.54 13.16 21.53
N PHE A 62 -3.05 13.59 22.69
CA PHE A 62 -2.20 12.77 23.55
C PHE A 62 -2.78 12.53 24.95
N VAL A 63 -2.57 11.31 25.44
CA VAL A 63 -2.70 10.95 26.85
C VAL A 63 -1.36 11.22 27.53
N ARG A 64 -1.37 12.12 28.52
CA ARG A 64 -0.17 12.44 29.31
C ARG A 64 -0.12 11.58 30.55
N SER A 65 0.76 10.58 30.52
CA SER A 65 1.16 9.85 31.73
C SER A 65 2.53 10.32 32.19
N HIS A 66 2.83 10.23 33.49
CA HIS A 66 4.07 10.73 34.10
C HIS A 66 5.38 10.21 33.45
N ARG A 67 5.33 9.12 32.67
CA ARG A 67 6.50 8.53 32.00
C ARG A 67 6.27 8.15 30.54
N LYS A 68 5.08 8.39 29.98
CA LYS A 68 4.73 7.89 28.66
C LYS A 68 3.78 8.85 27.95
N VAL A 69 4.08 9.13 26.69
CA VAL A 69 3.23 9.90 25.78
C VAL A 69 2.57 8.89 24.84
N GLU A 70 1.24 8.81 24.89
CA GLU A 70 0.48 7.91 24.01
C GLU A 70 -0.58 8.70 23.27
N LEU A 71 -0.94 8.25 22.07
CA LEU A 71 -2.02 8.87 21.30
C LEU A 71 -3.38 8.45 21.85
N THR A 72 -4.31 9.39 21.94
CA THR A 72 -5.74 9.11 22.15
C THR A 72 -6.33 8.36 20.96
N HIS A 73 -7.57 7.89 21.07
CA HIS A 73 -8.25 7.24 19.93
C HIS A 73 -8.39 8.21 18.75
N GLU A 74 -8.78 9.44 19.03
CA GLU A 74 -8.87 10.57 18.10
C GLU A 74 -7.49 10.94 17.55
N GLY A 75 -6.47 11.01 18.42
CA GLY A 75 -5.09 11.27 18.04
C GLY A 75 -4.54 10.27 17.04
N LYS A 76 -4.83 8.96 17.22
CA LYS A 76 -4.47 7.93 16.25
C LYS A 76 -5.13 8.16 14.89
N ARG A 77 -6.42 8.51 14.86
CA ARG A 77 -7.14 8.79 13.60
C ARG A 77 -6.55 9.98 12.87
N VAL A 78 -6.27 11.07 13.58
CA VAL A 78 -5.64 12.27 13.02
C VAL A 78 -4.24 11.97 12.52
N PHE A 79 -3.45 11.21 13.29
CA PHE A 79 -2.09 10.80 12.90
C PHE A 79 -2.09 10.00 11.60
N TRP A 80 -2.95 8.99 11.46
CA TRP A 80 -3.03 8.20 10.23
C TRP A 80 -3.46 9.03 9.01
N ALA A 81 -4.45 9.92 9.18
CA ALA A 81 -4.89 10.81 8.11
C ALA A 81 -3.79 11.79 7.68
N LEU A 82 -3.07 12.36 8.65
CA LEU A 82 -1.98 13.30 8.42
C LEU A 82 -0.79 12.61 7.74
N LYS A 83 -0.38 11.45 8.25
CA LYS A 83 0.70 10.64 7.66
C LYS A 83 0.40 10.30 6.20
N SER A 84 -0.78 9.75 5.92
CA SER A 84 -1.17 9.41 4.54
C SER A 84 -1.18 10.62 3.61
N SER A 85 -1.61 11.78 4.11
CA SER A 85 -1.63 13.02 3.32
C SER A 85 -0.23 13.57 3.04
N LEU A 86 0.65 13.56 4.04
CA LEU A 86 2.05 13.98 3.88
C LEU A 86 2.83 13.03 2.97
N ASP A 87 2.61 11.72 3.10
CA ASP A 87 3.20 10.71 2.21
C ASP A 87 2.75 10.96 0.76
N THR A 88 1.46 11.18 0.53
CA THR A 88 0.93 11.50 -0.81
C THR A 88 1.56 12.76 -1.38
N LEU A 89 1.65 13.85 -0.59
CA LEU A 89 2.28 15.09 -1.04
C LEU A 89 3.77 14.91 -1.32
N ASN A 90 4.49 14.16 -0.49
CA ASN A 90 5.90 13.87 -0.70
C ASN A 90 6.11 13.04 -1.96
N GLN A 91 5.26 12.05 -2.24
CA GLN A 91 5.31 11.29 -3.49
C GLN A 91 5.12 12.20 -4.69
N GLU A 92 4.08 13.04 -4.71
CA GLU A 92 3.86 13.98 -5.83
C GLU A 92 5.04 14.96 -6.00
N ILE A 93 5.63 15.46 -4.91
CA ILE A 93 6.82 16.32 -4.99
C ILE A 93 8.02 15.55 -5.52
N LEU A 94 8.21 14.28 -5.12
CA LEU A 94 9.27 13.43 -5.62
C LEU A 94 9.07 13.10 -7.10
N ASP A 95 7.84 12.81 -7.53
CA ASP A 95 7.49 12.56 -8.93
C ASP A 95 7.74 13.81 -9.80
N ILE A 96 7.44 15.00 -9.28
CA ILE A 96 7.73 16.27 -9.95
C ILE A 96 9.25 16.53 -10.03
N LYS A 97 9.99 16.23 -8.96
CA LYS A 97 11.44 16.53 -8.86
C LYS A 97 12.32 15.52 -9.58
N ASN A 98 11.98 14.25 -9.49
CA ASN A 98 12.73 13.14 -10.04
C ASN A 98 11.97 12.62 -11.25
N GLN A 99 12.27 13.14 -12.44
CA GLN A 99 11.88 12.47 -13.70
C GLN A 99 12.40 11.00 -13.82
N GLU A 100 13.01 10.44 -12.77
CA GLU A 100 13.36 9.05 -12.54
C GLU A 100 12.54 8.47 -11.37
N LEU A 101 11.77 7.41 -11.64
CA LEU A 101 10.94 6.69 -10.66
C LEU A 101 11.77 6.24 -9.44
N SER A 102 11.35 6.64 -8.23
CA SER A 102 12.04 6.33 -6.97
C SER A 102 11.04 6.11 -5.82
N GLY A 103 11.40 5.33 -4.79
CA GLY A 103 10.53 5.04 -3.64
C GLY A 103 10.41 3.55 -3.31
N THR A 104 9.46 3.16 -2.45
CA THR A 104 9.18 1.75 -2.14
C THR A 104 7.96 1.28 -2.91
N LEU A 105 8.07 0.14 -3.61
CA LEU A 105 6.98 -0.50 -4.34
C LEU A 105 6.63 -1.83 -3.68
N THR A 106 5.45 -1.92 -3.09
CA THR A 106 4.93 -3.15 -2.46
C THR A 106 4.05 -3.90 -3.43
N VAL A 107 4.51 -5.07 -3.89
CA VAL A 107 3.81 -5.92 -4.85
C VAL A 107 3.28 -7.16 -4.15
N TYR A 108 1.98 -7.42 -4.27
CA TYR A 108 1.35 -8.67 -3.86
C TYR A 108 1.19 -9.62 -5.04
N SER A 109 1.50 -10.89 -4.89
CA SER A 109 1.33 -11.85 -5.98
C SER A 109 0.98 -13.26 -5.48
N ARG A 110 0.28 -14.03 -6.31
CA ARG A 110 0.11 -15.47 -6.11
C ARG A 110 1.49 -16.15 -6.12
N PRO A 111 1.78 -17.10 -5.21
CA PRO A 111 3.11 -17.71 -5.11
C PRO A 111 3.65 -18.28 -6.44
N SER A 112 2.79 -18.90 -7.25
CA SER A 112 3.15 -19.45 -8.56
C SER A 112 3.62 -18.37 -9.54
N ILE A 113 2.90 -17.25 -9.64
CA ILE A 113 3.26 -16.11 -10.49
C ILE A 113 4.56 -15.47 -10.00
N ALA A 114 4.64 -15.24 -8.67
CA ALA A 114 5.79 -14.63 -8.04
C ALA A 114 7.08 -15.38 -8.40
N GLN A 115 7.06 -16.71 -8.24
CA GLN A 115 8.23 -17.55 -8.44
C GLN A 115 8.56 -17.78 -9.91
N CYS A 116 7.56 -18.10 -10.74
CA CYS A 116 7.81 -18.55 -12.12
C CYS A 116 8.02 -17.40 -13.11
N TRP A 117 7.46 -16.22 -12.83
CA TRP A 117 7.45 -15.11 -13.79
C TRP A 117 8.01 -13.82 -13.21
N LEU A 118 7.52 -13.40 -12.05
CA LEU A 118 7.84 -12.07 -11.52
C LEU A 118 9.30 -11.97 -11.05
N VAL A 119 9.77 -12.90 -10.21
CA VAL A 119 11.17 -12.89 -9.72
C VAL A 119 12.20 -12.87 -10.86
N PRO A 120 12.07 -13.71 -11.92
CA PRO A 120 12.92 -13.59 -13.11
C PRO A 120 12.88 -12.21 -13.79
N ALA A 121 11.68 -11.63 -13.94
CA ALA A 121 11.50 -10.32 -14.58
C ALA A 121 12.02 -9.15 -13.72
N LEU A 122 12.03 -9.30 -12.40
CA LEU A 122 12.52 -8.27 -11.47
C LEU A 122 14.00 -7.97 -11.65
N GLY A 123 14.80 -8.93 -12.14
CA GLY A 123 16.24 -8.72 -12.33
C GLY A 123 16.55 -7.56 -13.29
N ASP A 124 15.84 -7.47 -14.41
CA ASP A 124 15.97 -6.35 -15.35
C ASP A 124 15.34 -5.07 -14.80
N PHE A 125 14.23 -5.19 -14.08
CA PHE A 125 13.55 -4.05 -13.48
C PHE A 125 14.43 -3.33 -12.45
N THR A 126 15.04 -4.05 -11.50
CA THR A 126 15.89 -3.47 -10.46
C THR A 126 17.15 -2.83 -11.06
N ARG A 127 17.65 -3.33 -12.20
CA ARG A 127 18.76 -2.69 -12.93
C ARG A 127 18.32 -1.38 -13.60
N ARG A 128 17.13 -1.35 -14.18
CA ARG A 128 16.58 -0.20 -14.88
C ARG A 128 16.09 0.90 -13.93
N TYR A 129 15.65 0.52 -12.73
CA TYR A 129 15.13 1.42 -11.69
C TYR A 129 15.82 1.16 -10.34
N PRO A 130 17.11 1.51 -10.19
CA PRO A 130 17.88 1.22 -8.98
C PRO A 130 17.40 2.00 -7.75
N SER A 131 16.68 3.10 -7.96
CA SER A 131 16.13 3.96 -6.90
C SER A 131 14.79 3.46 -6.33
N ILE A 132 14.26 2.34 -6.84
CA ILE A 132 13.03 1.71 -6.34
C ILE A 132 13.37 0.53 -5.43
N SER A 133 12.90 0.59 -4.18
CA SER A 133 12.96 -0.52 -3.22
C SER A 133 11.71 -1.40 -3.37
N LEU A 134 11.88 -2.63 -3.84
CA LEU A 134 10.78 -3.60 -4.01
C LEU A 134 10.52 -4.40 -2.73
N THR A 135 9.26 -4.41 -2.29
CA THR A 135 8.78 -5.30 -1.23
C THR A 135 7.78 -6.30 -1.82
N MET A 136 8.06 -7.59 -1.65
CA MET A 136 7.24 -8.67 -2.20
C MET A 136 6.40 -9.31 -1.10
N LEU A 137 5.09 -9.33 -1.31
CA LEU A 137 4.14 -10.06 -0.48
C LEU A 137 3.53 -11.18 -1.32
N THR A 138 3.43 -12.38 -0.76
CA THR A 138 2.85 -13.52 -1.46
C THR A 138 1.78 -14.18 -0.62
N GLY A 139 0.67 -14.56 -1.25
CA GLY A 139 -0.40 -15.29 -0.57
C GLY A 139 -1.50 -15.71 -1.54
N ASN A 140 -2.49 -16.41 -1.02
CA ASN A 140 -3.63 -16.90 -1.79
C ASN A 140 -4.97 -16.21 -1.44
N ASP A 141 -4.93 -15.21 -0.56
CA ASP A 141 -6.12 -14.50 -0.12
C ASP A 141 -6.41 -13.31 -1.05
N ASN A 142 -7.68 -12.94 -1.16
CA ASN A 142 -8.04 -11.68 -1.80
C ASN A 142 -7.75 -10.54 -0.82
N VAL A 143 -6.66 -9.80 -1.06
CA VAL A 143 -6.21 -8.75 -0.16
C VAL A 143 -6.81 -7.40 -0.55
N ASN A 144 -7.26 -6.64 0.47
CA ASN A 144 -7.64 -5.24 0.27
C ASN A 144 -6.38 -4.38 0.12
N LEU A 145 -6.08 -3.97 -1.12
CA LEU A 145 -4.86 -3.25 -1.48
C LEU A 145 -4.64 -1.98 -0.65
N GLN A 146 -5.70 -1.18 -0.46
CA GLN A 146 -5.61 0.11 0.25
C GLN A 146 -5.31 -0.05 1.74
N ARG A 147 -5.93 -1.04 2.40
CA ARG A 147 -5.71 -1.27 3.85
C ARG A 147 -4.37 -1.93 4.15
N ALA A 148 -3.86 -2.73 3.22
CA ALA A 148 -2.62 -3.48 3.39
C ALA A 148 -1.36 -2.70 2.99
N GLY A 149 -1.50 -1.50 2.43
CA GLY A 149 -0.36 -0.73 1.90
C GLY A 149 0.28 -1.41 0.68
N ILE A 150 -0.54 -2.03 -0.17
CA ILE A 150 -0.09 -2.69 -1.40
C ILE A 150 -0.30 -1.73 -2.58
N ASP A 151 0.78 -1.46 -3.31
CA ASP A 151 0.78 -0.57 -4.47
C ASP A 151 0.32 -1.30 -5.74
N LEU A 152 0.67 -2.58 -5.85
CA LEU A 152 0.35 -3.41 -7.00
C LEU A 152 0.01 -4.82 -6.56
N ALA A 153 -0.97 -5.44 -7.20
CA ALA A 153 -1.22 -6.85 -6.98
C ALA A 153 -1.44 -7.61 -8.28
N ILE A 154 -0.91 -8.83 -8.34
CA ILE A 154 -0.95 -9.69 -9.50
C ILE A 154 -1.66 -10.98 -9.13
N TYR A 155 -2.86 -11.14 -9.67
CA TYR A 155 -3.70 -12.31 -9.44
C TYR A 155 -4.50 -12.67 -10.68
N PHE A 156 -5.05 -13.88 -10.64
CA PHE A 156 -6.01 -14.37 -11.61
C PHE A 156 -7.40 -14.00 -11.10
N ASP A 157 -8.16 -13.25 -11.89
CA ASP A 157 -9.55 -12.92 -11.56
C ASP A 157 -10.38 -12.92 -12.83
N ASP A 158 -11.57 -13.49 -12.76
CA ASP A 158 -12.53 -13.54 -13.86
C ASP A 158 -13.45 -12.31 -13.86
N ALA A 159 -13.47 -11.56 -12.75
CA ALA A 159 -14.31 -10.36 -12.57
C ALA A 159 -13.58 -9.26 -11.78
N PRO A 160 -12.63 -8.53 -12.42
CA PRO A 160 -11.94 -7.44 -11.75
C PRO A 160 -12.93 -6.39 -11.24
N SER A 161 -12.75 -5.96 -9.98
CA SER A 161 -13.66 -4.99 -9.36
C SER A 161 -13.61 -3.64 -10.09
N ALA A 162 -14.75 -2.97 -10.29
CA ALA A 162 -14.83 -1.66 -10.94
C ALA A 162 -14.10 -0.52 -10.19
N GLN A 163 -13.64 -0.77 -8.96
CA GLN A 163 -12.98 0.21 -8.10
C GLN A 163 -11.44 0.19 -8.26
N LEU A 164 -10.91 -0.71 -9.09
CA LEU A 164 -9.48 -0.90 -9.33
C LEU A 164 -9.16 -0.77 -10.82
N THR A 165 -7.99 -0.20 -11.13
CA THR A 165 -7.45 -0.29 -12.50
C THR A 165 -6.90 -1.69 -12.70
N HIS A 166 -7.23 -2.31 -13.83
CA HIS A 166 -6.82 -3.65 -14.17
C HIS A 166 -6.14 -3.69 -15.54
N HIS A 167 -5.01 -4.39 -15.63
CA HIS A 167 -4.31 -4.64 -16.89
C HIS A 167 -4.07 -6.13 -17.07
N PHE A 168 -4.59 -6.68 -18.16
CA PHE A 168 -4.32 -8.06 -18.55
C PHE A 168 -2.84 -8.24 -18.88
N LEU A 169 -2.22 -9.26 -18.30
CA LEU A 169 -0.83 -9.65 -18.52
C LEU A 169 -0.72 -10.82 -19.48
N MET A 170 -1.37 -11.93 -19.15
CA MET A 170 -1.25 -13.20 -19.87
C MET A 170 -2.40 -14.15 -19.52
N ASP A 171 -2.60 -15.16 -20.36
CA ASP A 171 -3.49 -16.28 -20.06
C ASP A 171 -2.82 -17.26 -19.09
N GLU A 172 -3.57 -17.76 -18.10
CA GLU A 172 -3.19 -18.93 -17.31
C GLU A 172 -3.99 -20.17 -17.73
N ALA A 173 -3.34 -21.33 -17.74
CA ALA A 173 -3.99 -22.63 -17.86
C ALA A 173 -3.61 -23.54 -16.69
N ILE A 174 -4.61 -24.08 -15.99
CA ILE A 174 -4.41 -25.07 -14.94
C ILE A 174 -4.47 -26.47 -15.57
N LEU A 175 -3.39 -27.24 -15.38
CA LEU A 175 -3.23 -28.57 -15.97
C LEU A 175 -3.04 -29.64 -14.88
N PRO A 176 -3.79 -30.74 -14.91
CA PRO A 176 -3.50 -31.88 -14.06
C PRO A 176 -2.18 -32.53 -14.49
N VAL A 177 -1.27 -32.73 -13.54
CA VAL A 177 0.00 -33.41 -13.76
C VAL A 177 0.13 -34.60 -12.81
N CYS A 178 0.77 -35.67 -13.27
CA CYS A 178 1.07 -36.83 -12.45
C CYS A 178 2.47 -37.37 -12.76
N SER A 179 3.02 -38.19 -11.89
CA SER A 179 4.32 -38.81 -12.13
C SER A 179 4.25 -39.79 -13.30
N PRO A 180 5.35 -40.01 -14.04
CA PRO A 180 5.37 -40.95 -15.17
C PRO A 180 4.94 -42.37 -14.77
N ASP A 181 5.31 -42.82 -13.57
CA ASP A 181 4.93 -44.13 -13.03
C ASP A 181 3.43 -44.24 -12.75
N TYR A 182 2.83 -43.17 -12.22
CA TYR A 182 1.38 -43.12 -11.99
C TYR A 182 0.62 -43.17 -13.32
N ALA A 183 1.08 -42.39 -14.31
CA ALA A 183 0.48 -42.39 -15.65
C ALA A 183 0.52 -43.79 -16.31
N ARG A 184 1.66 -44.50 -16.19
CA ARG A 184 1.79 -45.87 -16.71
C ARG A 184 0.89 -46.86 -15.99
N ARG A 185 0.86 -46.81 -14.65
CA ARG A 185 0.08 -47.73 -13.81
C ARG A 185 -1.42 -47.67 -14.10
N PHE A 186 -1.93 -46.49 -14.45
CA PHE A 186 -3.36 -46.25 -14.71
C PHE A 186 -3.70 -46.05 -16.19
N ALA A 187 -2.77 -46.37 -17.11
CA ALA A 187 -2.96 -46.24 -18.56
C ALA A 187 -3.54 -44.88 -18.98
N LEU A 188 -3.04 -43.79 -18.38
CA LEU A 188 -3.53 -42.43 -18.61
C LEU A 188 -3.00 -41.80 -19.92
N GLN A 189 -2.19 -42.53 -20.68
CA GLN A 189 -1.52 -42.03 -21.89
C GLN A 189 -2.39 -42.15 -23.15
N ASP A 190 -3.38 -43.05 -23.18
CA ASP A 190 -4.17 -43.38 -24.38
C ASP A 190 -5.69 -43.17 -24.26
N ASN A 191 -6.18 -42.61 -23.15
CA ASN A 191 -7.62 -42.46 -22.88
C ASN A 191 -8.20 -41.12 -23.39
N LEU A 192 -8.46 -41.04 -24.70
CA LEU A 192 -9.10 -39.90 -25.39
C LEU A 192 -10.52 -39.56 -24.89
N ASN A 193 -11.19 -40.49 -24.19
CA ASN A 193 -12.57 -40.32 -23.70
C ASN A 193 -12.66 -39.94 -22.21
N ASN A 194 -11.54 -39.71 -21.53
CA ASN A 194 -11.55 -39.23 -20.16
C ASN A 194 -10.96 -37.80 -20.12
N PRO A 195 -11.78 -36.76 -19.86
CA PRO A 195 -11.31 -35.36 -19.84
C PRO A 195 -10.31 -35.08 -18.71
N ALA A 196 -10.15 -36.01 -17.75
CA ALA A 196 -9.11 -35.93 -16.72
C ALA A 196 -7.76 -36.58 -17.13
N ALA A 197 -7.73 -37.37 -18.21
CA ALA A 197 -6.54 -38.11 -18.65
C ALA A 197 -5.94 -37.59 -19.97
N THR A 198 -6.72 -36.88 -20.78
CA THR A 198 -6.21 -36.29 -22.03
C THR A 198 -5.71 -34.87 -21.77
N VAL A 199 -4.39 -34.70 -21.79
CA VAL A 199 -3.64 -33.42 -21.76
C VAL A 199 -3.93 -32.51 -22.99
N ARG A 200 -5.05 -32.73 -23.70
CA ARG A 200 -5.37 -32.06 -24.97
C ARG A 200 -6.81 -31.57 -25.15
N SER A 201 -7.74 -31.82 -24.23
CA SER A 201 -9.08 -31.23 -24.31
C SER A 201 -9.28 -30.22 -23.18
N TYR A 202 -8.74 -29.02 -23.39
CA TYR A 202 -8.86 -27.91 -22.46
C TYR A 202 -10.31 -27.42 -22.46
N THR A 203 -11.03 -27.62 -21.36
CA THR A 203 -12.03 -26.61 -20.95
C THR A 203 -11.21 -25.44 -20.45
N THR A 204 -10.89 -24.52 -21.35
CA THR A 204 -10.14 -23.31 -21.03
C THR A 204 -11.00 -22.44 -20.12
N ASP A 205 -10.87 -22.60 -18.80
CA ASP A 205 -11.18 -21.50 -17.90
C ASP A 205 -10.04 -20.49 -18.09
N ARG A 206 -10.25 -19.59 -19.05
CA ARG A 206 -9.23 -18.68 -19.58
C ARG A 206 -9.06 -17.54 -18.59
N ARG A 207 -8.42 -17.84 -17.46
CA ARG A 207 -8.21 -16.83 -16.42
C ARG A 207 -7.09 -15.91 -16.85
N GLY A 208 -7.41 -14.63 -16.98
CA GLY A 208 -6.41 -13.62 -17.24
C GLY A 208 -5.63 -13.31 -15.98
N VAL A 209 -4.31 -13.50 -16.02
CA VAL A 209 -3.43 -12.84 -15.06
C VAL A 209 -3.62 -11.35 -15.24
N THR A 210 -3.94 -10.67 -14.16
CA THR A 210 -4.26 -9.25 -14.22
C THR A 210 -3.47 -8.53 -13.15
N ILE A 211 -2.86 -7.41 -13.54
CA ILE A 211 -2.28 -6.46 -12.60
C ILE A 211 -3.39 -5.54 -12.11
N LEU A 212 -3.64 -5.53 -10.81
CA LEU A 212 -4.51 -4.57 -10.15
C LEU A 212 -3.68 -3.52 -9.41
N ALA A 213 -4.01 -2.25 -9.64
CA ALA A 213 -3.44 -1.13 -8.92
C ALA A 213 -4.56 -0.27 -8.29
N PRO A 214 -4.34 0.30 -7.10
CA PRO A 214 -5.24 1.33 -6.57
C PRO A 214 -5.28 2.53 -7.52
N MET A 215 -6.46 3.12 -7.72
CA MET A 215 -6.65 4.30 -8.58
C MET A 215 -5.79 5.53 -8.16
N SER A 216 -5.34 5.54 -6.90
CA SER A 216 -4.60 6.64 -6.28
C SER A 216 -3.08 6.43 -6.18
N GLY A 217 -2.53 5.29 -6.63
CA GLY A 217 -1.10 4.97 -6.50
C GLY A 217 -0.29 5.40 -7.72
N THR A 218 0.50 6.46 -7.61
CA THR A 218 1.23 7.08 -8.74
C THR A 218 2.31 6.15 -9.32
N VAL A 219 3.07 5.44 -8.48
CA VAL A 219 4.10 4.48 -8.92
C VAL A 219 3.50 3.29 -9.67
N GLY A 220 2.40 2.72 -9.16
CA GLY A 220 1.69 1.62 -9.80
C GLY A 220 1.11 2.00 -11.17
N ARG A 221 0.59 3.24 -11.31
CA ARG A 221 0.07 3.74 -12.59
C ARG A 221 1.17 3.99 -13.62
N SER A 222 2.33 4.49 -13.21
CA SER A 222 3.45 4.73 -14.13
C SER A 222 4.10 3.45 -14.64
N ILE A 223 4.01 2.33 -13.90
CA ILE A 223 4.51 1.02 -14.34
C ILE A 223 3.52 0.33 -15.30
N LEU A 224 2.25 0.70 -15.24
CA LEU A 224 1.17 0.15 -16.07
C LEU A 224 1.01 0.82 -17.44
N GLN A 225 1.66 1.97 -17.68
CA GLN A 225 1.71 2.68 -18.97
C GLN A 225 2.97 2.33 -19.75
#